data_AF-A0A3M2JLG2-F1
#
_entry.id   AF-A0A3M2JLG2-F1
#
_cell.length_a   1.000
_cell.length_b   1.000
_cell.length_c   1.000
_cell.angle_alpha   90.00
_cell.angle_beta   90.00
_cell.angle_gamma   90.00
#
_symmetry.space_group_name_H-M   'P 1'
#
loop_
_entity.id
_entity.type
_entity.pdbx_description
1 polymer ?
#
loop_
_entity_poly.entity_id
_entity_poly.type
_entity_poly.pdbx_seq_one_letter_code
_entity_poly.pdbx_strand_id
1 'polypeptide(L)'
;MDRIRAVRPLLNERPVPPGVHHDVQHPIPVVVTLRWETGDEEVETIALEWWTTRAGSVVRVRVADQRIPTGAVWLPVEDVRPTPNAARPARVEHSTTMVWWQRQ
;
A
#
# COMPACT_ATOMS: atom_id res chain seq x y z
N MET A 1 -25.36 -20.00 -11.67
CA MET A 1 -24.73 -19.22 -12.76
C MET A 1 -24.22 -17.94 -12.15
N ASP A 2 -22.99 -17.99 -11.62
CA ASP A 2 -22.39 -16.87 -10.90
C ASP A 2 -22.01 -15.77 -11.87
N ARG A 3 -22.70 -14.63 -11.71
CA ARG A 3 -22.38 -13.37 -12.39
C ARG A 3 -20.88 -13.14 -12.28
N ILE A 4 -20.22 -13.08 -13.42
CA ILE A 4 -18.96 -12.36 -13.60
C ILE A 4 -19.14 -11.04 -12.84
N ARG A 5 -18.50 -10.90 -11.67
CA ARG A 5 -18.46 -9.61 -10.97
C ARG A 5 -17.75 -8.69 -11.95
N ALA A 6 -18.51 -7.84 -12.64
CA ALA A 6 -17.95 -6.90 -13.59
C ALA A 6 -16.79 -6.19 -12.90
N VAL A 7 -15.62 -6.24 -13.54
CA VAL A 7 -14.45 -5.46 -13.12
C VAL A 7 -14.94 -4.02 -13.08
N ARG A 8 -15.11 -3.49 -11.87
CA ARG A 8 -15.52 -2.09 -11.69
C ARG A 8 -14.26 -1.26 -11.71
N PRO A 9 -14.23 -0.15 -12.45
CA PRO A 9 -13.03 0.67 -12.52
C PRO A 9 -12.75 1.26 -11.14
N LEU A 10 -11.54 1.00 -10.64
CA LEU A 10 -10.98 1.66 -9.48
C LEU A 10 -10.47 3.03 -9.94
N LEU A 11 -11.12 4.11 -9.50
CA LEU A 11 -10.93 5.46 -10.04
C LEU A 11 -9.58 6.07 -9.66
N ASN A 12 -9.00 5.64 -8.55
CA ASN A 12 -7.69 6.09 -8.09
C ASN A 12 -6.57 5.10 -8.42
N GLU A 13 -6.83 4.07 -9.23
CA GLU A 13 -5.76 3.22 -9.76
C GLU A 13 -4.82 4.06 -10.64
N ARG A 14 -3.52 3.90 -10.40
CA ARG A 14 -2.45 4.52 -11.19
C ARG A 14 -1.82 3.49 -12.12
N PRO A 15 -1.30 3.93 -13.27
CA PRO A 15 -0.51 3.05 -14.12
C PRO A 15 0.72 2.56 -13.36
N VAL A 16 1.17 1.34 -13.71
CA VAL A 16 2.44 0.80 -13.22
C VAL A 16 3.57 1.75 -13.65
N PRO A 17 4.40 2.25 -12.72
CA PRO A 17 5.56 3.07 -13.09
C PRO A 17 6.51 2.30 -14.01
N PRO A 18 7.30 2.96 -14.88
CA PRO A 18 8.29 2.27 -15.68
C PRO A 18 9.48 1.82 -14.81
N GLY A 19 9.89 0.56 -14.91
CA GLY A 19 11.06 0.05 -14.19
C GLY A 19 10.98 -1.44 -13.87
N VAL A 20 11.95 -1.90 -13.08
CA VAL A 20 11.90 -3.23 -12.47
C VAL A 20 11.26 -3.08 -11.09
N HIS A 21 10.26 -3.91 -10.82
CA HIS A 21 9.47 -3.89 -9.59
C HIS A 21 9.77 -5.09 -8.73
N HIS A 22 10.01 -4.85 -7.45
CA HIS A 22 10.24 -5.87 -6.45
C HIS A 22 9.45 -5.53 -5.21
N ASP A 23 8.82 -6.56 -4.63
CA ASP A 23 8.17 -6.41 -3.35
C ASP A 23 9.23 -6.09 -2.28
N VAL A 24 8.90 -5.18 -1.36
CA VAL A 24 9.76 -4.85 -0.21
C VAL A 24 9.93 -6.09 0.66
N GLN A 25 11.15 -6.27 1.19
CA GLN A 25 11.45 -7.40 2.09
C GLN A 25 10.61 -7.37 3.37
N HIS A 26 10.20 -6.18 3.81
CA HIS A 26 9.39 -5.96 5.00
C HIS A 26 8.14 -5.14 4.62
N PRO A 27 7.03 -5.80 4.25
CA PRO A 27 5.79 -5.12 3.92
C PRO A 27 5.26 -4.30 5.10
N ILE A 28 4.79 -3.08 4.82
CA ILE A 28 4.31 -2.14 5.85
C ILE A 28 2.78 -2.23 5.93
N PRO A 29 2.18 -2.52 7.10
CA PRO A 29 0.74 -2.48 7.29
C PRO A 29 0.18 -1.05 7.11
N VAL A 30 -0.76 -0.90 6.20
CA VAL A 30 -1.40 0.38 5.83
C VAL A 30 -2.93 0.24 5.81
N VAL A 31 -3.62 1.37 5.94
CA VAL A 31 -5.02 1.51 5.52
C VAL A 31 -5.01 2.27 4.20
N VAL A 32 -5.77 1.79 3.22
CA VAL A 32 -5.89 2.43 1.91
C VAL A 32 -7.33 2.83 1.64
N THR A 33 -7.52 3.94 0.94
CA THR A 33 -8.82 4.35 0.40
C THR A 33 -8.93 3.89 -1.05
N LEU A 34 -9.84 2.97 -1.33
CA LEU A 34 -10.20 2.52 -2.67
C LEU A 34 -11.39 3.34 -3.16
N ARG A 35 -11.21 4.11 -4.24
CA ARG A 35 -12.26 4.97 -4.79
C ARG A 35 -12.95 4.28 -5.94
N TRP A 36 -14.14 3.75 -5.72
CA TRP A 36 -14.94 3.10 -6.76
C TRP A 36 -15.97 4.07 -7.34
N GLU A 37 -16.52 3.76 -8.50
CA GLU A 37 -17.69 4.50 -9.03
C GLU A 37 -18.89 4.50 -8.07
N THR A 38 -18.99 3.49 -7.19
CA THR A 38 -20.06 3.37 -6.19
C THR A 38 -19.79 4.08 -4.88
N GLY A 39 -18.59 4.63 -4.70
CA GLY A 39 -18.15 5.26 -3.47
C GLY A 39 -16.79 4.76 -3.00
N ASP A 40 -16.36 5.32 -1.87
CA ASP A 40 -15.04 5.06 -1.29
C ASP A 40 -15.11 3.95 -0.24
N GLU A 41 -14.08 3.11 -0.21
CA GLU A 41 -13.93 2.01 0.75
C GLU A 41 -12.55 2.05 1.40
N GLU A 42 -12.49 2.03 2.74
CA GLU A 42 -11.22 1.88 3.46
C GLU A 42 -10.89 0.40 3.69
N VAL A 43 -9.66 0.00 3.39
CA VAL A 43 -9.20 -1.38 3.51
C VAL A 43 -7.86 -1.44 4.23
N GLU A 44 -7.75 -2.27 5.26
CA GLU A 44 -6.47 -2.62 5.86
C GLU A 44 -5.71 -3.60 4.96
N THR A 45 -4.46 -3.29 4.65
CA THR A 45 -3.63 -4.11 3.77
C THR A 45 -2.14 -3.88 4.02
N ILE A 46 -1.29 -4.35 3.11
CA ILE A 46 0.16 -4.18 3.12
C ILE A 46 0.64 -3.39 1.90
N ALA A 47 1.55 -2.45 2.14
CA ALA A 47 2.32 -1.79 1.10
C ALA A 47 3.48 -2.69 0.68
N LEU A 48 3.53 -2.97 -0.63
CA LEU A 48 4.52 -3.85 -1.27
C LEU A 48 5.66 -3.04 -1.91
N GLU A 49 5.42 -1.81 -2.33
CA GLU A 49 6.45 -1.01 -3.02
C GLU A 49 6.08 0.48 -2.96
N TRP A 50 7.09 1.33 -2.85
CA TRP A 50 6.94 2.80 -2.91
C TRP A 50 7.74 3.32 -4.09
N TRP A 51 7.11 4.16 -4.91
CA TRP A 51 7.75 4.70 -6.11
C TRP A 51 7.50 6.19 -6.25
N THR A 52 8.55 6.95 -6.55
CA THR A 52 8.45 8.40 -6.78
C THR A 52 8.84 8.71 -8.22
N THR A 53 7.93 9.38 -8.93
CA THR A 53 8.15 9.90 -10.27
C THR A 53 8.09 11.43 -10.26
N ARG A 54 8.41 12.06 -11.38
CA ARG A 54 8.17 13.51 -11.56
C ARG A 54 6.70 13.89 -11.48
N ALA A 55 5.78 12.96 -11.77
CA ALA A 55 4.34 13.19 -11.76
C ALA A 55 3.71 12.96 -10.37
N GLY A 56 4.48 12.49 -9.39
CA GLY A 56 4.01 12.19 -8.04
C GLY A 56 4.53 10.86 -7.50
N SER A 57 4.12 10.55 -6.27
CA SER A 57 4.47 9.32 -5.58
C SER A 57 3.29 8.36 -5.54
N VAL A 58 3.57 7.10 -5.80
CA VAL A 58 2.60 6.00 -5.80
C VAL A 58 3.08 4.85 -4.94
N VAL A 59 2.14 4.07 -4.44
CA VAL A 59 2.39 2.90 -3.59
C VAL A 59 1.69 1.70 -4.20
N ARG A 60 2.43 0.62 -4.39
CA ARG A 60 1.86 -0.67 -4.76
C ARG A 60 1.35 -1.35 -3.50
N VAL A 61 0.07 -1.68 -3.47
CA VAL A 61 -0.57 -2.30 -2.31
C VAL A 61 -1.23 -3.62 -2.70
N ARG A 62 -1.24 -4.57 -1.77
CA ARG A 62 -2.00 -5.81 -1.96
C ARG A 62 -3.49 -5.51 -1.83
N VAL A 63 -4.34 -6.15 -2.61
CA VAL A 63 -5.80 -6.06 -2.43
C VAL A 63 -6.42 -7.43 -2.62
N ALA A 64 -7.02 -7.97 -1.56
CA ALA A 64 -7.73 -9.24 -1.58
C ALA A 64 -9.21 -9.05 -1.99
N ASP A 65 -9.44 -8.39 -3.12
CA ASP A 65 -10.79 -8.11 -3.66
C ASP A 65 -10.94 -8.70 -5.06
N GLN A 66 -12.02 -9.45 -5.28
CA GLN A 66 -12.31 -10.13 -6.55
C GLN A 66 -12.54 -9.15 -7.72
N ARG A 67 -12.83 -7.88 -7.45
CA ARG A 67 -12.92 -6.81 -8.47
C ARG A 67 -11.55 -6.47 -9.06
N ILE A 68 -10.45 -6.84 -8.40
CA ILE A 68 -9.06 -6.58 -8.81
C ILE A 68 -8.38 -7.93 -9.12
N PRO A 69 -8.34 -8.36 -10.39
CA PRO A 69 -7.84 -9.69 -10.76
C PRO A 69 -6.35 -9.89 -10.48
N THR A 70 -5.57 -8.81 -10.50
CA THR A 70 -4.12 -8.82 -10.25
C THR A 70 -3.77 -9.02 -8.77
N GLY A 71 -4.72 -8.84 -7.86
CA GLY A 71 -4.51 -8.88 -6.41
C GLY A 71 -3.61 -7.76 -5.85
N ALA A 72 -3.24 -6.78 -6.68
CA ALA A 72 -2.45 -5.63 -6.30
C ALA A 72 -2.71 -4.45 -7.24
N VAL A 73 -2.67 -3.23 -6.69
CA VAL A 73 -2.89 -1.98 -7.43
C VAL A 73 -1.86 -0.94 -7.03
N TRP A 74 -1.62 0.01 -7.93
CA TRP A 74 -0.86 1.21 -7.61
C TRP A 74 -1.81 2.33 -7.24
N LEU A 75 -1.65 2.87 -6.04
CA LEU A 75 -2.45 3.99 -5.53
C LEU A 75 -1.58 5.23 -5.37
N PRO A 76 -2.15 6.43 -5.46
CA PRO A 76 -1.41 7.62 -5.11
C PRO A 76 -1.18 7.67 -3.59
N VAL A 77 -0.07 8.24 -3.17
CA VAL A 77 0.36 8.19 -1.76
C VAL A 77 -0.64 8.83 -0.80
N GLU A 78 -1.39 9.83 -1.26
CA GLU A 78 -2.43 10.52 -0.47
C GLU A 78 -3.60 9.61 -0.05
N ASP A 79 -3.82 8.49 -0.74
CA ASP A 79 -4.84 7.51 -0.41
C ASP A 79 -4.30 6.38 0.49
N VAL A 80 -3.07 6.49 0.99
CA VAL A 80 -2.41 5.48 1.82
C VAL A 80 -1.98 6.09 3.16
N ARG A 81 -2.46 5.50 4.26
CA ARG A 81 -2.06 5.89 5.62
C ARG A 81 -1.48 4.70 6.39
N PRO A 82 -0.45 4.90 7.23
CA PRO A 82 -0.01 3.84 8.14
C PRO A 82 -1.17 3.37 9.01
N THR A 83 -1.24 2.07 9.31
CA THR A 83 -2.18 1.62 10.33
C THR A 83 -1.85 2.29 11.67
N PRO A 84 -2.84 2.59 12.53
CA PRO A 84 -2.58 3.18 13.84
C PRO A 84 -1.60 2.37 14.70
N ASN A 85 -1.45 1.06 14.41
CA ASN A 85 -0.57 0.15 15.13
C ASN A 85 0.81 -0.02 14.47
N ALA A 86 1.03 0.47 13.24
CA ALA A 86 2.34 0.41 12.56
C ALA A 86 3.41 1.28 13.23
N ALA A 87 3.00 2.26 14.05
CA ALA A 87 3.88 3.15 14.78
C ALA A 87 4.40 2.58 16.12
N ARG A 88 4.00 1.36 16.53
CA ARG A 88 4.68 0.65 17.62
C ARG A 88 5.84 -0.14 17.02
N PRO A 89 7.10 0.33 17.10
CA PRO A 89 8.19 -0.62 17.02
C PRO A 89 7.93 -1.68 18.10
N ALA A 90 8.00 -2.96 17.71
CA ALA A 90 8.01 -4.04 18.67
C ALA A 90 9.05 -3.67 19.74
N ARG A 91 8.59 -3.40 20.96
CA ARG A 91 9.47 -3.22 22.10
C ARG A 91 10.11 -4.59 22.32
N VAL A 92 11.27 -4.81 21.70
CA VAL A 92 12.16 -5.89 22.09
C VAL A 92 12.72 -5.44 23.43
N GLU A 93 12.02 -5.79 24.51
CA GLU A 93 12.70 -5.92 25.79
C GLU A 93 13.70 -7.04 25.59
N HIS A 94 14.97 -6.69 25.42
CA HIS A 94 16.14 -7.40 25.92
C HIS A 94 17.34 -6.44 25.82
N SER A 95 18.12 -6.44 26.88
CA SER A 95 19.13 -5.47 27.28
C SER A 95 20.20 -5.14 26.23
N THR A 96 20.76 -3.92 26.38
CA THR A 96 22.15 -3.53 26.04
C THR A 96 22.45 -3.16 24.58
N THR A 97 22.32 -1.86 24.28
CA THR A 97 23.39 -0.91 23.87
C THR A 97 22.80 0.21 23.01
N MET A 98 22.84 1.44 23.52
CA MET A 98 22.55 2.65 22.75
C MET A 98 23.58 2.82 21.63
N VAL A 99 23.15 2.88 20.37
CA VAL A 99 23.95 3.43 19.27
C VAL A 99 23.14 4.50 18.56
N TRP A 100 23.74 5.69 18.55
CA TRP A 100 23.24 6.95 18.01
C TRP A 100 23.24 6.92 16.48
N TRP A 101 22.19 7.47 15.84
CA TRP A 101 22.26 7.85 14.44
C TRP A 101 22.26 9.37 14.30
N GLN A 102 23.42 9.88 13.88
CA GLN A 102 23.70 11.28 13.56
C GLN A 102 22.84 11.77 12.40
N ARG A 103 22.35 13.01 12.55
CA ARG A 103 21.90 13.88 11.47
C ARG A 103 23.10 14.23 10.58
N GLN A 104 22.84 14.37 9.28
CA GLN A 104 23.56 15.34 8.46
C GLN A 104 22.87 16.70 8.57
#